data_AF-A0A7Y5GIW5-F1
#
_entry.id   AF-A0A7Y5GIW5-F1
#
_cell.length_a   1.000
_cell.length_b   1.000
_cell.length_c   1.000
_cell.angle_alpha   90.00
_cell.angle_beta   90.00
_cell.angle_gamma   90.00
#
_symmetry.space_group_name_H-M   'P 1'
#
loop_
_entity.id
_entity.type
_entity.pdbx_description
1 polymer ?
#
loop_
_entity_poly.entity_id
_entity_poly.type
_entity_poly.pdbx_seq_one_letter_code
_entity_poly.pdbx_strand_id
1 'polypeptide(L)'
;MRRFVIIITAALSLLIALCGLVSARSNVFPHRWVRISSQLRTDEDVEKIRRLARVASENGLTGVLLAIGLDSIDLKGPDYMTRLEAVKDILKQNRLEMIPNVFSGGYGGAILAHDRNLAEGFEVRDLLYTAKEGQAHLVPEVVLDYNGPAIERMWTREVTVKPYRCYRVTFRAKTEGLPQTRAFTTGSFRLTVQTADGRNLTPWNARIPSTTDWREARWGFNTQGYDKVTISIGIRGNTPGNAWVDRVRVEEAGLLNVLRRPGTPVTVRADEGSTVYEEGRDYGRIADPQLDFRFDHDGPSIRLLPGSRIREGQKLRVSYYHGFSINDGQTTICMGEPKTYEIWRDMARRMHAAAAPPRYVLSMDEMRSGGTCAACKGRNIAQLFGECVTRQFQMLREVNPKADVWIWSDMLDPNHNARDKYYLVNGDYTGSWNHVPRELGIVAWYYERRALSLPFFSKLGFRTIAGAYYDADTLDNPRGWLEELRKTPNAQGIMYTTWLNKYELLAEFGQLVSK
;
A
#
# COMPACT_ATOMS: atom_id res chain seq x y z
N MET A 1 69.09 9.16 29.63
CA MET A 1 67.69 9.54 29.35
C MET A 1 67.36 9.74 27.87
N ARG A 2 68.21 10.37 27.03
CA ARG A 2 67.89 10.58 25.59
C ARG A 2 67.76 9.32 24.72
N ARG A 3 68.46 8.22 25.04
CA ARG A 3 68.36 6.96 24.26
C ARG A 3 67.10 6.13 24.56
N PHE A 4 66.47 6.30 25.72
CA PHE A 4 65.24 5.58 26.09
C PHE A 4 63.98 6.22 25.49
N VAL A 5 63.98 7.55 25.29
CA VAL A 5 62.85 8.27 24.69
C VAL A 5 62.69 7.96 23.19
N ILE A 6 63.80 7.70 22.47
CA ILE A 6 63.78 7.41 21.02
C ILE A 6 63.22 6.00 20.72
N ILE A 7 63.42 5.04 21.62
CA ILE A 7 62.92 3.66 21.43
C ILE A 7 61.40 3.60 21.65
N ILE A 8 60.86 4.40 22.58
CA ILE A 8 59.41 4.45 22.85
C ILE A 8 58.65 5.16 21.73
N THR A 9 59.19 6.23 21.13
CA THR A 9 58.55 6.88 19.98
C THR A 9 58.60 6.02 18.72
N ALA A 10 59.69 5.27 18.48
CA ALA A 10 59.76 4.32 17.37
C ALA A 10 58.75 3.16 17.52
N ALA A 11 58.57 2.61 18.73
CA ALA A 11 57.59 1.56 19.01
C ALA A 11 56.14 2.05 18.89
N LEU A 12 55.85 3.29 19.32
CA LEU A 12 54.51 3.88 19.19
C LEU A 12 54.17 4.21 17.73
N SER A 13 55.17 4.58 16.94
CA SER A 13 55.02 4.86 15.50
C SER A 13 54.80 3.57 14.69
N LEU A 14 55.44 2.46 15.10
CA LEU A 14 55.22 1.14 14.52
C LEU A 14 53.86 0.54 14.92
N LEU A 15 53.35 0.85 16.12
CA LEU A 15 52.00 0.45 16.56
C LEU A 15 50.89 1.22 15.81
N ILE A 16 51.11 2.50 15.51
CA ILE A 16 50.21 3.32 14.69
C ILE A 16 50.29 2.89 13.21
N ALA A 17 51.47 2.47 12.73
CA ALA A 17 51.61 1.90 11.39
C ALA A 17 50.99 0.49 11.26
N LEU A 18 50.96 -0.32 12.33
CA LEU A 18 50.23 -1.61 12.34
C LEU A 18 48.71 -1.44 12.53
N CYS A 19 48.24 -0.43 13.24
CA CYS A 19 46.80 -0.07 13.26
C CYS A 19 46.35 0.63 11.96
N GLY A 20 47.31 1.16 11.18
CA GLY A 20 47.12 1.75 9.86
C GLY A 20 47.20 0.77 8.70
N LEU A 21 47.30 -0.54 8.96
CA LEU A 21 47.01 -1.58 7.98
C LEU A 21 45.52 -1.52 7.66
N VAL A 22 45.21 -0.65 6.69
CA VAL A 22 44.15 -0.78 5.69
C VAL A 22 43.13 -1.83 6.10
N SER A 23 42.11 -1.41 6.87
CA SER A 23 40.81 -2.06 6.74
C SER A 23 40.42 -1.82 5.28
N ALA A 24 40.82 -2.74 4.39
CA ALA A 24 40.24 -2.86 3.09
C ALA A 24 38.75 -2.97 3.39
N ARG A 25 37.99 -1.89 3.13
CA ARG A 25 36.54 -1.97 3.25
C ARG A 25 36.16 -3.17 2.40
N SER A 26 35.66 -4.22 3.04
CA SER A 26 35.11 -5.35 2.33
C SER A 26 34.19 -4.81 1.26
N ASN A 27 34.48 -5.09 -0.01
CA ASN A 27 33.60 -4.71 -1.13
C ASN A 27 32.25 -5.44 -1.03
N VAL A 28 32.16 -6.43 -0.15
CA VAL A 28 30.99 -7.22 0.15
C VAL A 28 30.23 -6.59 1.32
N PHE A 29 29.00 -6.16 1.05
CA PHE A 29 28.09 -5.61 2.05
C PHE A 29 27.59 -6.69 3.02
N PRO A 30 27.41 -6.41 4.32
CA PRO A 30 26.98 -7.42 5.30
C PRO A 30 25.57 -7.96 5.07
N HIS A 31 24.65 -7.16 4.51
CA HIS A 31 23.28 -7.57 4.24
C HIS A 31 23.10 -7.89 2.75
N ARG A 32 23.00 -9.18 2.45
CA ARG A 32 22.77 -9.69 1.09
C ARG A 32 21.55 -10.58 1.16
N TRP A 33 20.39 -10.08 0.77
CA TRP A 33 19.12 -10.75 1.04
C TRP A 33 18.42 -11.23 -0.22
N VAL A 34 17.47 -12.14 -0.06
CA VAL A 34 16.46 -12.46 -1.08
C VAL A 34 15.07 -12.26 -0.49
N ARG A 35 14.17 -11.64 -1.25
CA ARG A 35 12.75 -11.58 -0.90
C ARG A 35 12.06 -12.85 -1.39
N ILE A 36 11.34 -13.54 -0.51
CA ILE A 36 10.47 -14.65 -0.85
C ILE A 36 9.05 -14.37 -0.36
N SER A 37 8.07 -14.51 -1.26
CA SER A 37 6.65 -14.39 -0.96
C SER A 37 5.98 -15.76 -1.07
N SER A 38 5.18 -16.11 -0.07
CA SER A 38 4.38 -17.33 -0.03
C SER A 38 3.20 -17.15 0.92
N GLN A 39 2.15 -17.94 0.77
CA GLN A 39 1.04 -17.96 1.73
C GLN A 39 1.20 -19.10 2.76
N LEU A 40 2.21 -19.97 2.60
CA LEU A 40 2.41 -21.20 3.38
C LEU A 40 1.13 -22.05 3.48
N ARG A 41 0.40 -22.16 2.37
CA ARG A 41 -0.85 -22.92 2.29
C ARG A 41 -0.62 -24.41 2.04
N THR A 42 0.45 -24.74 1.33
CA THR A 42 0.75 -26.11 0.90
C THR A 42 2.18 -26.51 1.28
N ASP A 43 2.47 -27.80 1.24
CA ASP A 43 3.83 -28.28 1.49
C ASP A 43 4.78 -27.92 0.33
N GLU A 44 4.23 -27.70 -0.87
CA GLU A 44 4.96 -27.17 -2.02
C GLU A 44 5.49 -25.76 -1.77
N ASP A 45 4.77 -24.91 -1.01
CA ASP A 45 5.26 -23.60 -0.58
C ASP A 45 6.55 -23.74 0.24
N VAL A 46 6.58 -24.71 1.17
CA VAL A 46 7.75 -25.00 2.01
C VAL A 46 8.91 -25.51 1.16
N GLU A 47 8.63 -26.41 0.22
CA GLU A 47 9.65 -26.99 -0.64
C GLU A 47 10.23 -25.96 -1.63
N LYS A 48 9.41 -25.02 -2.11
CA LYS A 48 9.90 -23.83 -2.83
C LYS A 48 10.86 -23.02 -1.98
N ILE A 49 10.50 -22.72 -0.72
CA ILE A 49 11.37 -21.99 0.21
C ILE A 49 12.67 -22.76 0.45
N ARG A 50 12.61 -24.09 0.62
CA ARG A 50 13.80 -24.94 0.79
C ARG A 50 14.77 -24.81 -0.38
N ARG A 51 14.28 -24.95 -1.62
CA ARG A 51 15.11 -24.80 -2.81
C ARG A 51 15.76 -23.41 -2.90
N LEU A 52 14.97 -22.35 -2.68
CA LEU A 52 15.47 -20.98 -2.75
C LEU A 52 16.46 -20.65 -1.63
N ALA A 53 16.22 -21.14 -0.41
CA ALA A 53 17.13 -20.98 0.72
C ALA A 53 18.49 -21.66 0.44
N ARG A 54 18.47 -22.86 -0.15
CA ARG A 54 19.69 -23.54 -0.57
C ARG A 54 20.48 -22.73 -1.60
N VAL A 55 19.83 -22.30 -2.68
CA VAL A 55 20.46 -21.47 -3.72
C VAL A 55 21.04 -20.19 -3.13
N ALA A 56 20.27 -19.50 -2.28
CA ALA A 56 20.69 -18.28 -1.62
C ALA A 56 21.94 -18.50 -0.74
N SER A 57 21.94 -19.55 0.09
CA SER A 57 23.06 -19.88 0.97
C SER A 57 24.31 -20.28 0.20
N GLU A 58 24.18 -21.17 -0.80
CA GLU A 58 25.31 -21.65 -1.61
C GLU A 58 25.98 -20.52 -2.42
N ASN A 59 25.24 -19.43 -2.69
CA ASN A 59 25.74 -18.27 -3.42
C ASN A 59 25.99 -17.03 -2.54
N GLY A 60 26.14 -17.22 -1.22
CA GLY A 60 26.68 -16.19 -0.30
C GLY A 60 25.68 -15.14 0.20
N LEU A 61 24.37 -15.34 -0.03
CA LEU A 61 23.34 -14.54 0.62
C LEU A 61 23.26 -14.88 2.12
N THR A 62 22.70 -13.94 2.89
CA THR A 62 22.80 -13.90 4.36
C THR A 62 21.43 -13.92 5.05
N GLY A 63 20.35 -13.63 4.31
CA GLY A 63 19.03 -13.52 4.89
C GLY A 63 17.92 -13.61 3.86
N VAL A 64 16.72 -13.90 4.36
CA VAL A 64 15.50 -14.02 3.57
C VAL A 64 14.45 -13.09 4.13
N LEU A 65 14.06 -12.10 3.31
CA LEU A 65 12.88 -11.28 3.58
C LEU A 65 11.62 -12.08 3.23
N LEU A 66 10.86 -12.46 4.24
CA LEU A 66 9.67 -13.31 4.10
C LEU A 66 8.38 -12.49 4.15
N ALA A 67 7.65 -12.50 3.04
CA ALA A 67 6.25 -12.06 2.99
C ALA A 67 5.33 -13.29 3.09
N ILE A 68 5.13 -13.76 4.32
CA ILE A 68 4.38 -15.00 4.66
C ILE A 68 3.13 -14.77 5.52
N GLY A 69 2.71 -13.51 5.66
CA GLY A 69 1.53 -13.12 6.44
C GLY A 69 1.66 -13.34 7.95
N LEU A 70 2.88 -13.21 8.47
CA LEU A 70 3.18 -13.39 9.90
C LEU A 70 2.43 -12.37 10.77
N ASP A 71 2.15 -11.17 10.25
CA ASP A 71 1.38 -10.10 10.90
C ASP A 71 -0.14 -10.31 10.93
N SER A 72 -0.57 -11.55 10.65
CA SER A 72 -1.94 -12.05 10.83
C SER A 72 -1.92 -13.48 11.40
N ILE A 73 -0.90 -13.78 12.23
CA ILE A 73 -0.60 -15.13 12.71
C ILE A 73 -1.74 -15.74 13.55
N ASP A 74 -2.51 -14.93 14.26
CA ASP A 74 -3.68 -15.34 15.02
C ASP A 74 -4.83 -15.87 14.14
N LEU A 75 -4.88 -15.44 12.88
CA LEU A 75 -5.84 -15.91 11.88
C LEU A 75 -5.35 -17.17 11.14
N LYS A 76 -4.22 -17.76 11.53
CA LYS A 76 -3.63 -18.95 10.87
C LYS A 76 -3.97 -20.23 11.63
N GLY A 77 -4.19 -21.31 10.87
CA GLY A 77 -4.47 -22.64 11.42
C GLY A 77 -3.21 -23.45 11.78
N PRO A 78 -3.37 -24.62 12.41
CA PRO A 78 -2.26 -25.49 12.83
C PRO A 78 -1.28 -25.85 11.71
N ASP A 79 -1.77 -26.13 10.50
CA ASP A 79 -0.89 -26.50 9.38
C ASP A 79 0.06 -25.38 8.98
N TYR A 80 -0.39 -24.12 9.07
CA TYR A 80 0.50 -22.97 8.84
C TYR A 80 1.61 -22.94 9.89
N MET A 81 1.29 -23.22 11.16
CA MET A 81 2.29 -23.22 12.24
C MET A 81 3.32 -24.33 12.03
N THR A 82 2.88 -25.54 11.66
CA THR A 82 3.79 -26.64 11.29
C THR A 82 4.72 -26.25 10.15
N ARG A 83 4.19 -25.60 9.10
CA ARG A 83 4.99 -25.12 7.96
C ARG A 83 5.92 -23.98 8.34
N LEU A 84 5.51 -23.09 9.24
CA LEU A 84 6.36 -22.03 9.77
C LEU A 84 7.56 -22.61 10.53
N GLU A 85 7.38 -23.64 11.36
CA GLU A 85 8.48 -24.34 12.01
C GLU A 85 9.43 -25.00 11.00
N ALA A 86 8.88 -25.67 9.98
CA ALA A 86 9.70 -26.24 8.92
C ALA A 86 10.51 -25.17 8.16
N VAL A 87 9.94 -23.99 7.90
CA VAL A 87 10.63 -22.85 7.29
C VAL A 87 11.75 -22.33 8.20
N LYS A 88 11.51 -22.20 9.52
CA LYS A 88 12.54 -21.80 10.49
C LYS A 88 13.72 -22.77 10.47
N ASP A 89 13.45 -24.08 10.47
CA ASP A 89 14.49 -25.11 10.39
C ASP A 89 15.28 -25.05 9.08
N ILE A 90 14.60 -24.87 7.95
CA ILE A 90 15.24 -24.68 6.63
C ILE A 90 16.22 -23.51 6.68
N LEU A 91 15.78 -22.35 7.15
CA LEU A 91 16.62 -21.15 7.17
C LEU A 91 17.81 -21.31 8.11
N LYS A 92 17.60 -21.92 9.29
CA LYS A 92 18.67 -22.25 10.23
C LYS A 92 19.71 -23.19 9.63
N GLN A 93 19.29 -24.27 8.96
CA GLN A 93 20.18 -25.22 8.30
C GLN A 93 21.02 -24.54 7.21
N ASN A 94 20.44 -23.58 6.49
CA ASN A 94 21.09 -22.81 5.44
C ASN A 94 21.81 -21.55 5.97
N ARG A 95 21.89 -21.35 7.30
CA ARG A 95 22.53 -20.18 7.93
C ARG A 95 22.00 -18.83 7.38
N LEU A 96 20.72 -18.80 7.02
CA LEU A 96 20.04 -17.60 6.53
C LEU A 96 19.21 -16.99 7.65
N GLU A 97 19.34 -15.69 7.82
CA GLU A 97 18.50 -14.95 8.76
C GLU A 97 17.05 -14.89 8.26
N MET A 98 16.09 -15.16 9.16
CA MET A 98 14.66 -14.97 8.90
C MET A 98 14.27 -13.52 9.18
N ILE A 99 13.80 -12.81 8.15
CA ILE A 99 13.44 -11.40 8.25
C ILE A 99 11.97 -11.24 7.83
N PRO A 100 11.01 -11.08 8.76
CA PRO A 100 9.61 -10.90 8.36
C PRO A 100 9.34 -9.53 7.74
N ASN A 101 8.58 -9.53 6.63
CA ASN A 101 7.98 -8.35 6.04
C ASN A 101 6.56 -8.18 6.62
N VAL A 102 6.33 -7.14 7.43
CA VAL A 102 5.17 -7.05 8.33
C VAL A 102 4.59 -5.64 8.40
N PHE A 103 3.41 -5.52 9.01
CA PHE A 103 2.75 -4.27 9.37
C PHE A 103 2.47 -3.38 8.16
N SER A 104 1.85 -3.98 7.14
CA SER A 104 1.54 -3.22 5.94
C SER A 104 0.43 -2.20 6.15
N GLY A 105 0.68 -0.97 5.69
CA GLY A 105 -0.29 0.12 5.68
C GLY A 105 -0.97 0.27 4.31
N GLY A 106 -0.16 0.30 3.25
CA GLY A 106 -0.63 0.54 1.88
C GLY A 106 -1.40 -0.64 1.35
N TYR A 107 -0.92 -1.86 1.64
CA TYR A 107 -1.56 -3.13 1.36
C TYR A 107 -2.15 -3.71 2.65
N GLY A 108 -3.23 -3.09 3.13
CA GLY A 108 -3.81 -3.28 4.46
C GLY A 108 -4.35 -4.67 4.81
N GLY A 109 -4.12 -5.71 4.01
CA GLY A 109 -4.79 -7.00 4.09
C GLY A 109 -4.73 -7.67 5.48
N ALA A 110 -3.60 -7.55 6.20
CA ALA A 110 -3.48 -8.10 7.54
C ALA A 110 -4.45 -7.43 8.53
N ILE A 111 -4.44 -6.10 8.63
CA ILE A 111 -5.37 -5.35 9.49
C ILE A 111 -6.82 -5.54 9.05
N LEU A 112 -7.09 -5.46 7.74
CA LEU A 112 -8.45 -5.53 7.20
C LEU A 112 -9.07 -6.93 7.30
N ALA A 113 -8.26 -7.98 7.45
CA ALA A 113 -8.75 -9.32 7.76
C ALA A 113 -9.33 -9.42 9.18
N HIS A 114 -8.84 -8.60 10.12
CA HIS A 114 -9.39 -8.52 11.48
C HIS A 114 -10.61 -7.59 11.53
N ASP A 115 -10.53 -6.44 10.85
CA ASP A 115 -11.63 -5.49 10.77
C ASP A 115 -11.56 -4.64 9.50
N ARG A 116 -12.47 -4.90 8.55
CA ARG A 116 -12.60 -4.14 7.31
C ARG A 116 -12.96 -2.67 7.55
N ASN A 117 -13.55 -2.35 8.70
CA ASN A 117 -13.84 -0.97 9.06
C ASN A 117 -12.58 -0.17 9.33
N LEU A 118 -11.36 -0.73 9.35
CA LEU A 118 -10.12 0.02 9.54
C LEU A 118 -9.51 0.57 8.24
N ALA A 119 -10.18 0.42 7.10
CA ALA A 119 -9.76 1.03 5.83
C ALA A 119 -9.79 2.57 5.89
N GLU A 120 -8.95 3.26 5.12
CA GLU A 120 -9.06 4.71 4.97
C GLU A 120 -10.45 5.08 4.42
N GLY A 121 -11.06 6.10 5.03
CA GLY A 121 -12.45 6.46 4.76
C GLY A 121 -12.59 7.80 4.04
N PHE A 122 -13.15 7.78 2.84
CA PHE A 122 -13.44 8.97 2.06
C PHE A 122 -14.80 9.56 2.43
N GLU A 123 -14.83 10.86 2.69
CA GLU A 123 -16.04 11.54 3.13
C GLU A 123 -17.09 11.64 2.00
N VAL A 124 -18.34 11.36 2.34
CA VAL A 124 -19.53 11.51 1.50
C VAL A 124 -20.54 12.34 2.29
N ARG A 125 -20.97 13.49 1.76
CA ARG A 125 -21.52 14.54 2.61
C ARG A 125 -23.01 14.72 2.69
N ASP A 126 -23.86 14.66 1.70
CA ASP A 126 -25.25 15.12 1.92
C ASP A 126 -26.11 14.46 0.85
N LEU A 127 -25.94 13.15 0.71
CA LEU A 127 -26.69 12.39 -0.28
C LEU A 127 -28.17 12.47 0.07
N LEU A 128 -28.98 12.73 -0.94
CA LEU A 128 -30.42 12.84 -0.79
C LEU A 128 -31.02 11.43 -0.70
N TYR A 129 -31.82 11.20 0.34
CA TYR A 129 -32.62 10.00 0.49
C TYR A 129 -34.09 10.39 0.67
N THR A 130 -35.00 9.52 0.25
CA THR A 130 -36.44 9.68 0.50
C THR A 130 -36.96 8.48 1.26
N ALA A 131 -37.67 8.75 2.35
CA ALA A 131 -38.37 7.74 3.13
C ALA A 131 -39.59 7.21 2.35
N LYS A 132 -39.67 5.90 2.18
CA LYS A 132 -40.79 5.20 1.57
C LYS A 132 -40.93 3.79 2.15
N GLU A 133 -42.15 3.39 2.51
CA GLU A 133 -42.49 2.01 2.91
C GLU A 133 -41.59 1.47 4.04
N GLY A 134 -41.30 2.31 5.05
CA GLY A 134 -40.47 1.93 6.20
C GLY A 134 -38.96 1.83 5.91
N GLN A 135 -38.52 2.28 4.74
CA GLN A 135 -37.11 2.41 4.36
C GLN A 135 -36.82 3.81 3.86
N ALA A 136 -35.55 4.19 3.74
CA ALA A 136 -35.11 5.36 3.01
C ALA A 136 -34.16 4.94 1.89
N HIS A 137 -34.45 5.39 0.68
CA HIS A 137 -33.73 5.06 -0.54
C HIS A 137 -33.03 6.28 -1.12
N LEU A 138 -31.86 6.06 -1.71
CA LEU A 138 -31.09 7.10 -2.39
C LEU A 138 -31.92 7.71 -3.52
N VAL A 139 -31.87 9.03 -3.64
CA VAL A 139 -32.36 9.78 -4.80
C VAL A 139 -31.17 10.52 -5.40
N PRO A 140 -30.54 9.99 -6.46
CA PRO A 140 -29.39 10.63 -7.10
C PRO A 140 -29.75 12.02 -7.60
N GLU A 141 -28.99 13.03 -7.19
CA GLU A 141 -29.17 14.42 -7.63
C GLU A 141 -28.38 14.72 -8.92
N VAL A 142 -27.40 13.87 -9.24
CA VAL A 142 -26.60 13.96 -10.46
C VAL A 142 -26.64 12.60 -11.14
N VAL A 143 -27.23 12.59 -12.34
CA VAL A 143 -27.27 11.44 -13.24
C VAL A 143 -26.88 11.91 -14.63
N LEU A 144 -25.85 11.27 -15.19
CA LEU A 144 -25.55 11.33 -16.61
C LEU A 144 -25.84 9.96 -17.19
N ASP A 145 -26.63 9.92 -18.25
CA ASP A 145 -26.95 8.70 -18.97
C ASP A 145 -26.74 8.91 -20.48
N TYR A 146 -25.67 8.30 -21.01
CA TYR A 146 -25.32 8.35 -22.42
C TYR A 146 -25.79 7.07 -23.11
N ASN A 147 -26.91 7.19 -23.83
CA ASN A 147 -27.49 6.11 -24.65
C ASN A 147 -27.35 6.37 -26.16
N GLY A 148 -26.37 7.19 -26.55
CA GLY A 148 -26.04 7.45 -27.96
C GLY A 148 -25.34 6.28 -28.64
N PRO A 149 -24.92 6.46 -29.91
CA PRO A 149 -24.13 5.47 -30.65
C PRO A 149 -22.85 5.09 -29.89
N ALA A 150 -22.33 3.87 -30.13
CA ALA A 150 -21.03 3.50 -29.61
C ALA A 150 -19.95 4.49 -30.08
N ILE A 151 -19.13 4.97 -29.14
CA ILE A 151 -18.01 5.86 -29.43
C ILE A 151 -16.75 5.03 -29.66
N GLU A 152 -16.11 5.28 -30.79
CA GLU A 152 -14.83 4.66 -31.11
C GLU A 152 -13.69 5.31 -30.30
N ARG A 153 -12.75 4.47 -29.89
CA ARG A 153 -11.51 4.77 -29.16
C ARG A 153 -11.72 5.35 -27.77
N MET A 154 -12.30 6.53 -27.63
CA MET A 154 -12.37 7.26 -26.36
C MET A 154 -13.66 8.06 -26.24
N TRP A 155 -14.50 7.69 -25.28
CA TRP A 155 -15.57 8.54 -24.80
C TRP A 155 -15.01 9.55 -23.80
N THR A 156 -15.33 10.84 -23.94
CA THR A 156 -14.91 11.87 -22.99
C THR A 156 -15.99 12.92 -22.80
N ARG A 157 -16.32 13.19 -21.53
CA ARG A 157 -17.25 14.25 -21.14
C ARG A 157 -16.80 14.94 -19.87
N GLU A 158 -17.06 16.22 -19.85
CA GLU A 158 -17.02 17.03 -18.64
C GLU A 158 -18.34 16.85 -17.90
N VAL A 159 -18.27 16.64 -16.59
CA VAL A 159 -19.43 16.37 -15.73
C VAL A 159 -19.36 17.27 -14.51
N THR A 160 -20.42 18.06 -14.31
CA THR A 160 -20.66 18.75 -13.04
C THR A 160 -21.06 17.71 -12.00
N VAL A 161 -20.33 17.69 -10.89
CA VAL A 161 -20.53 16.76 -9.78
C VAL A 161 -20.70 17.56 -8.49
N LYS A 162 -21.21 16.93 -7.44
CA LYS A 162 -21.24 17.57 -6.11
C LYS A 162 -19.97 17.22 -5.33
N PRO A 163 -19.33 18.17 -4.64
CA PRO A 163 -18.24 17.88 -3.72
C PRO A 163 -18.65 16.89 -2.64
N TYR A 164 -17.69 16.06 -2.23
CA TYR A 164 -17.79 15.03 -1.21
C TYR A 164 -18.98 14.11 -1.50
N ARG A 165 -18.95 13.48 -2.66
CA ARG A 165 -19.90 12.47 -3.11
C ARG A 165 -19.17 11.25 -3.64
N CYS A 166 -19.85 10.12 -3.55
CA CYS A 166 -19.42 8.88 -4.18
C CYS A 166 -20.23 8.68 -5.45
N TYR A 167 -19.55 8.39 -6.56
CA TYR A 167 -20.16 8.15 -7.87
C TYR A 167 -19.77 6.78 -8.40
N ARG A 168 -20.70 6.13 -9.08
CA ARG A 168 -20.47 4.94 -9.89
C ARG A 168 -20.49 5.32 -11.36
N VAL A 169 -19.53 4.78 -12.11
CA VAL A 169 -19.45 4.84 -13.57
C VAL A 169 -19.66 3.43 -14.11
N THR A 170 -20.71 3.25 -14.91
CA THR A 170 -21.03 1.99 -15.60
C THR A 170 -20.97 2.23 -17.09
N PHE A 171 -20.38 1.30 -17.85
CA PHE A 171 -20.27 1.38 -19.31
C PHE A 171 -20.12 -0.02 -19.89
N ARG A 172 -20.35 -0.20 -21.20
CA ARG A 172 -19.86 -1.41 -21.89
C ARG A 172 -18.71 -1.06 -22.81
N ALA A 173 -17.81 -2.02 -22.94
CA ALA A 173 -16.60 -1.92 -23.73
C ALA A 173 -16.49 -3.11 -24.66
N LYS A 174 -16.05 -2.85 -25.89
CA LYS A 174 -15.59 -3.84 -26.86
C LYS A 174 -14.16 -3.51 -27.23
N THR A 175 -13.30 -4.51 -27.42
CA THR A 175 -11.89 -4.30 -27.77
C THR A 175 -11.43 -5.30 -28.82
N GLU A 176 -10.45 -4.90 -29.62
CA GLU A 176 -9.84 -5.74 -30.63
C GLU A 176 -8.33 -5.44 -30.72
N GLY A 177 -7.51 -6.45 -30.47
CA GLY A 177 -6.06 -6.38 -30.67
C GLY A 177 -5.34 -5.36 -29.79
N LEU A 178 -5.86 -5.04 -28.60
CA LEU A 178 -5.13 -4.15 -27.67
C LEU A 178 -3.87 -4.82 -27.15
N PRO A 179 -2.78 -4.07 -26.86
CA PRO A 179 -1.61 -4.63 -26.19
C PRO A 179 -1.99 -5.36 -24.90
N GLN A 180 -1.43 -6.55 -24.69
CA GLN A 180 -1.65 -7.29 -23.45
C GLN A 180 -1.20 -6.46 -22.25
N THR A 181 -2.06 -6.39 -21.23
CA THR A 181 -1.72 -5.69 -20.00
C THR A 181 -0.75 -6.56 -19.21
N ARG A 182 0.46 -6.06 -18.96
CA ARG A 182 1.46 -6.76 -18.14
C ARG A 182 1.12 -6.65 -16.65
N ALA A 183 1.75 -7.48 -15.84
CA ALA A 183 1.67 -7.36 -14.39
C ALA A 183 2.23 -6.00 -13.94
N PHE A 184 1.63 -5.42 -12.91
CA PHE A 184 2.00 -4.13 -12.32
C PHE A 184 1.98 -2.91 -13.27
N THR A 185 1.45 -3.03 -14.49
CA THR A 185 1.26 -1.91 -15.41
C THR A 185 -0.21 -1.54 -15.52
N THR A 186 -0.49 -0.25 -15.76
CA THR A 186 -1.84 0.17 -16.19
C THR A 186 -2.15 -0.37 -17.59
N GLY A 187 -3.34 -0.92 -17.76
CA GLY A 187 -3.82 -1.38 -19.06
C GLY A 187 -3.95 -0.28 -20.10
N SER A 188 -4.02 -0.72 -21.36
CA SER A 188 -4.25 0.13 -22.53
C SER A 188 -5.62 0.81 -22.48
N PHE A 189 -6.65 0.06 -22.07
CA PHE A 189 -8.00 0.56 -21.83
C PHE A 189 -8.13 1.13 -20.42
N ARG A 190 -8.67 2.35 -20.30
CA ARG A 190 -8.71 3.09 -19.03
C ARG A 190 -10.05 3.75 -18.80
N LEU A 191 -10.40 3.88 -17.51
CA LEU A 191 -11.34 4.86 -16.99
C LEU A 191 -10.51 5.88 -16.21
N THR A 192 -10.54 7.14 -16.61
CA THR A 192 -9.85 8.24 -15.92
C THR A 192 -10.88 9.31 -15.55
N VAL A 193 -10.95 9.66 -14.28
CA VAL A 193 -11.71 10.80 -13.77
C VAL A 193 -10.72 11.85 -13.33
N GLN A 194 -10.54 12.85 -14.17
CA GLN A 194 -9.53 13.88 -14.00
C GLN A 194 -10.14 15.18 -13.49
N THR A 195 -9.49 15.79 -12.51
CA THR A 195 -9.85 17.12 -12.00
C THR A 195 -9.12 18.22 -12.78
N ALA A 196 -9.56 19.47 -12.64
CA ALA A 196 -8.94 20.61 -13.32
C ALA A 196 -7.46 20.81 -12.96
N ASP A 197 -7.03 20.44 -11.75
CA ASP A 197 -5.63 20.50 -11.29
C ASP A 197 -4.80 19.24 -11.64
N GLY A 198 -5.34 18.37 -12.49
CA GLY A 198 -4.67 17.22 -13.07
C GLY A 198 -4.71 15.93 -12.25
N ARG A 199 -5.43 15.91 -11.13
CA ARG A 199 -5.55 14.73 -10.24
C ARG A 199 -6.44 13.66 -10.85
N ASN A 200 -6.05 12.39 -10.73
CA ASN A 200 -6.88 11.24 -11.10
C ASN A 200 -7.63 10.70 -9.87
N LEU A 201 -8.96 10.77 -9.88
CA LEU A 201 -9.84 10.27 -8.82
C LEU A 201 -10.26 8.80 -9.00
N THR A 202 -9.89 8.17 -10.11
CA THR A 202 -10.10 6.74 -10.38
C THR A 202 -8.77 6.04 -10.67
N PRO A 203 -7.88 5.87 -9.68
CA PRO A 203 -6.72 5.00 -9.84
C PRO A 203 -7.17 3.54 -9.86
N TRP A 204 -7.68 3.07 -11.01
CA TRP A 204 -8.20 1.71 -11.21
C TRP A 204 -7.65 1.10 -12.50
N ASN A 205 -7.30 -0.18 -12.42
CA ASN A 205 -6.90 -0.96 -13.58
C ASN A 205 -8.12 -1.74 -14.08
N ALA A 206 -8.76 -1.26 -15.15
CA ALA A 206 -9.99 -1.85 -15.69
C ALA A 206 -9.85 -3.31 -16.17
N ARG A 207 -8.61 -3.77 -16.43
CA ARG A 207 -8.25 -5.13 -16.89
C ARG A 207 -9.17 -5.67 -18.00
N ILE A 208 -9.57 -4.80 -18.93
CA ILE A 208 -10.33 -5.20 -20.13
C ILE A 208 -9.41 -6.06 -21.02
N PRO A 209 -9.87 -7.22 -21.51
CA PRO A 209 -9.06 -8.09 -22.38
C PRO A 209 -8.58 -7.41 -23.66
N SER A 210 -7.52 -7.98 -24.26
CA SER A 210 -6.96 -7.54 -25.54
C SER A 210 -8.01 -7.52 -26.65
N THR A 211 -8.80 -8.59 -26.74
CA THR A 211 -9.95 -8.73 -27.62
C THR A 211 -11.12 -9.28 -26.80
N THR A 212 -12.25 -8.60 -26.84
CA THR A 212 -13.51 -9.06 -26.24
C THR A 212 -14.67 -8.45 -27.01
N ASP A 213 -15.77 -9.19 -27.13
CA ASP A 213 -17.04 -8.58 -27.50
C ASP A 213 -17.56 -7.69 -26.34
N TRP A 214 -18.67 -6.99 -26.59
CA TRP A 214 -19.29 -6.09 -25.63
C TRP A 214 -19.45 -6.70 -24.24
N ARG A 215 -18.76 -6.11 -23.27
CA ARG A 215 -18.87 -6.47 -21.85
C ARG A 215 -19.10 -5.25 -21.00
N GLU A 216 -19.92 -5.38 -19.98
CA GLU A 216 -20.08 -4.32 -18.99
C GLU A 216 -18.86 -4.24 -18.08
N ALA A 217 -18.50 -3.03 -17.71
CA ALA A 217 -17.54 -2.71 -16.67
C ALA A 217 -18.11 -1.58 -15.81
N ARG A 218 -17.80 -1.63 -14.52
CA ARG A 218 -18.19 -0.59 -13.58
C ARG A 218 -17.11 -0.33 -12.55
N TRP A 219 -16.96 0.93 -12.19
CA TRP A 219 -16.10 1.37 -11.10
C TRP A 219 -16.67 2.64 -10.48
N GLY A 220 -15.96 3.26 -9.55
CA GLY A 220 -16.40 4.54 -9.00
C GLY A 220 -15.27 5.40 -8.47
N PHE A 221 -15.67 6.58 -8.00
CA PHE A 221 -14.77 7.59 -7.46
C PHE A 221 -15.47 8.39 -6.37
N ASN A 222 -14.66 8.98 -5.48
CA ASN A 222 -15.10 10.02 -4.57
C ASN A 222 -14.65 11.38 -5.11
N THR A 223 -15.56 12.35 -5.16
CA THR A 223 -15.25 13.69 -5.69
C THR A 223 -14.36 14.51 -4.77
N GLN A 224 -14.16 14.12 -3.52
CA GLN A 224 -13.41 14.88 -2.52
C GLN A 224 -13.90 16.33 -2.48
N GLY A 225 -13.04 17.33 -2.69
CA GLY A 225 -13.45 18.73 -2.72
C GLY A 225 -13.96 19.24 -4.07
N TYR A 226 -13.96 18.43 -5.13
CA TYR A 226 -14.19 18.90 -6.50
C TYR A 226 -15.68 18.89 -6.89
N ASP A 227 -16.11 19.89 -7.64
CA ASP A 227 -17.46 20.06 -8.19
C ASP A 227 -17.54 19.81 -9.70
N LYS A 228 -16.41 19.46 -10.31
CA LYS A 228 -16.28 19.27 -11.74
C LYS A 228 -15.16 18.30 -12.07
N VAL A 229 -15.44 17.37 -12.98
CA VAL A 229 -14.47 16.37 -13.45
C VAL A 229 -14.60 16.12 -14.95
N THR A 230 -13.52 15.69 -15.56
CA THR A 230 -13.50 15.13 -16.91
C THR A 230 -13.40 13.62 -16.81
N ILE A 231 -14.39 12.92 -17.35
CA ILE A 231 -14.45 11.45 -17.38
C ILE A 231 -14.06 11.00 -18.79
N SER A 232 -13.01 10.20 -18.88
CA SER A 232 -12.51 9.60 -20.11
C SER A 232 -12.49 8.08 -20.01
N ILE A 233 -13.11 7.40 -20.98
CA ILE A 233 -13.24 5.94 -21.03
C ILE A 233 -12.78 5.45 -22.39
N GLY A 234 -11.78 4.57 -22.43
CA GLY A 234 -11.27 3.99 -23.68
C GLY A 234 -9.75 3.93 -23.77
N ILE A 235 -9.21 4.07 -24.98
CA ILE A 235 -7.79 3.97 -25.31
C ILE A 235 -7.24 5.30 -25.85
N ARG A 236 -5.96 5.59 -25.57
CA ARG A 236 -5.31 6.82 -26.07
C ARG A 236 -5.12 6.77 -27.59
N GLY A 237 -4.95 7.93 -28.23
CA GLY A 237 -4.82 8.05 -29.69
C GLY A 237 -3.72 7.18 -30.30
N ASN A 238 -2.57 7.04 -29.63
CA ASN A 238 -1.42 6.25 -30.10
C ASN A 238 -1.41 4.78 -29.62
N THR A 239 -2.48 4.32 -28.97
CA THR A 239 -2.57 2.92 -28.51
C THR A 239 -2.95 2.02 -29.68
N PRO A 240 -2.15 0.97 -29.98
CA PRO A 240 -2.50 -0.03 -31.00
C PRO A 240 -3.81 -0.75 -30.69
N GLY A 241 -4.49 -1.22 -31.75
CA GLY A 241 -5.79 -1.88 -31.66
C GLY A 241 -6.96 -0.90 -31.58
N ASN A 242 -8.16 -1.48 -31.46
CA ASN A 242 -9.43 -0.78 -31.45
C ASN A 242 -10.17 -0.97 -30.13
N ALA A 243 -10.97 0.02 -29.77
CA ALA A 243 -11.88 -0.05 -28.64
C ALA A 243 -13.15 0.74 -28.96
N TRP A 244 -14.27 0.30 -28.40
CA TRP A 244 -15.55 1.00 -28.47
C TRP A 244 -16.17 1.07 -27.09
N VAL A 245 -16.84 2.18 -26.80
CA VAL A 245 -17.52 2.44 -25.52
C VAL A 245 -18.98 2.79 -25.80
N ASP A 246 -19.90 2.12 -25.12
CA ASP A 246 -21.34 2.40 -25.19
C ASP A 246 -21.95 2.48 -23.77
N ARG A 247 -23.20 2.98 -23.71
CA ARG A 247 -24.05 2.97 -22.50
C ARG A 247 -23.37 3.48 -21.24
N VAL A 248 -22.80 4.69 -21.31
CA VAL A 248 -22.08 5.27 -20.17
C VAL A 248 -23.08 5.91 -19.22
N ARG A 249 -23.16 5.40 -17.99
CA ARG A 249 -23.94 5.97 -16.90
C ARG A 249 -23.02 6.43 -15.78
N VAL A 250 -23.26 7.63 -15.27
CA VAL A 250 -22.60 8.19 -14.09
C VAL A 250 -23.67 8.61 -13.11
N GLU A 251 -23.64 8.06 -11.90
CA GLU A 251 -24.66 8.34 -10.89
C GLU A 251 -24.07 8.32 -9.49
N GLU A 252 -24.72 9.04 -8.56
CA GLU A 252 -24.37 8.96 -7.15
C GLU A 252 -24.60 7.53 -6.61
N ALA A 253 -23.64 7.03 -5.82
CA ALA A 253 -23.73 5.75 -5.14
C ALA A 253 -23.80 5.99 -3.62
N GLY A 254 -24.89 5.54 -3.01
CA GLY A 254 -25.19 5.80 -1.61
C GLY A 254 -24.98 4.58 -0.71
N LEU A 255 -24.37 4.81 0.46
CA LEU A 255 -24.05 3.82 1.50
C LEU A 255 -23.21 2.61 1.06
N LEU A 256 -22.71 2.62 -0.17
CA LEU A 256 -21.74 1.66 -0.69
C LEU A 256 -20.43 1.74 0.12
N ASN A 257 -19.90 0.59 0.52
CA ASN A 257 -18.69 0.43 1.33
C ASN A 257 -18.65 1.31 2.58
N VAL A 258 -19.79 1.53 3.23
CA VAL A 258 -19.88 2.38 4.43
C VAL A 258 -19.02 1.82 5.57
N LEU A 259 -18.15 2.66 6.12
CA LEU A 259 -17.24 2.33 7.21
C LEU A 259 -17.85 2.72 8.56
N ARG A 260 -17.74 1.83 9.56
CA ARG A 260 -18.33 2.01 10.90
C ARG A 260 -17.27 1.92 12.00
N ARG A 261 -16.72 3.07 12.37
CA ARG A 261 -15.75 3.27 13.47
C ARG A 261 -15.76 4.75 13.93
N PRO A 262 -15.09 5.12 15.05
CA PRO A 262 -15.15 6.48 15.58
C PRO A 262 -14.78 7.59 14.58
N GLY A 263 -13.75 7.39 13.74
CA GLY A 263 -13.36 8.35 12.70
C GLY A 263 -14.25 8.37 11.45
N THR A 264 -15.32 7.58 11.40
CA THR A 264 -16.26 7.50 10.27
C THR A 264 -17.73 7.54 10.74
N PRO A 265 -18.19 8.65 11.35
CA PRO A 265 -19.58 8.77 11.76
C PRO A 265 -20.53 8.71 10.55
N VAL A 266 -21.73 8.18 10.79
CA VAL A 266 -22.86 8.25 9.86
C VAL A 266 -23.90 9.19 10.45
N THR A 267 -24.32 10.17 9.68
CA THR A 267 -25.33 11.15 10.09
C THR A 267 -26.51 11.09 9.13
N VAL A 268 -27.71 11.00 9.68
CA VAL A 268 -28.97 11.13 8.93
C VAL A 268 -29.71 12.34 9.49
N ARG A 269 -29.92 13.35 8.66
CA ARG A 269 -30.63 14.58 9.05
C ARG A 269 -31.78 14.87 8.09
N ALA A 270 -32.71 15.71 8.50
CA ALA A 270 -33.71 16.24 7.59
C ALA A 270 -33.05 17.06 6.46
N ASP A 271 -33.62 17.00 5.26
CA ASP A 271 -33.21 17.85 4.14
C ASP A 271 -33.41 19.34 4.46
N GLU A 272 -34.53 19.64 5.12
CA GLU A 272 -34.89 20.98 5.60
C GLU A 272 -34.89 21.05 7.13
N GLY A 273 -34.43 22.18 7.68
CA GLY A 273 -34.32 22.39 9.12
C GLY A 273 -33.05 21.81 9.75
N SER A 274 -33.05 21.67 11.08
CA SER A 274 -31.87 21.26 11.87
C SER A 274 -32.01 19.88 12.52
N THR A 275 -33.10 19.15 12.25
CA THR A 275 -33.37 17.85 12.85
C THR A 275 -32.33 16.82 12.42
N VAL A 276 -31.63 16.23 13.40
CA VAL A 276 -30.77 15.06 13.22
C VAL A 276 -31.49 13.84 13.81
N TYR A 277 -31.56 12.77 13.04
CA TYR A 277 -32.18 11.51 13.44
C TYR A 277 -31.17 10.61 14.15
N GLU A 278 -31.66 9.78 15.05
CA GLU A 278 -30.86 8.95 15.94
C GLU A 278 -30.90 7.49 15.48
N GLU A 279 -29.72 6.88 15.27
CA GLU A 279 -29.60 5.44 15.08
C GLU A 279 -30.10 4.69 16.32
N GLY A 280 -30.85 3.61 16.13
CA GLY A 280 -31.47 2.83 17.21
C GLY A 280 -32.81 3.40 17.69
N ARG A 281 -33.17 4.62 17.29
CA ARG A 281 -34.47 5.25 17.59
C ARG A 281 -35.30 5.51 16.34
N ASP A 282 -34.72 6.22 15.36
CA ASP A 282 -35.41 6.59 14.13
C ASP A 282 -35.11 5.63 12.98
N TYR A 283 -33.89 5.11 12.94
CA TYR A 283 -33.44 4.18 11.92
C TYR A 283 -32.51 3.11 12.52
N GLY A 284 -32.45 1.94 11.88
CA GLY A 284 -31.59 0.84 12.28
C GLY A 284 -30.13 1.08 11.88
N ARG A 285 -29.21 0.30 12.46
CA ARG A 285 -27.78 0.39 12.12
C ARG A 285 -27.53 0.23 10.63
N ILE A 286 -26.88 1.22 10.03
CA ILE A 286 -26.51 1.22 8.62
C ILE A 286 -25.14 0.53 8.46
N ALA A 287 -25.10 -0.58 7.72
CA ALA A 287 -23.86 -1.29 7.41
C ALA A 287 -23.99 -1.91 6.03
N ASP A 288 -22.90 -1.84 5.26
CA ASP A 288 -22.78 -2.59 4.00
C ASP A 288 -22.49 -4.06 4.33
N PRO A 289 -23.37 -5.00 3.95
CA PRO A 289 -23.16 -6.42 4.23
C PRO A 289 -22.02 -7.04 3.44
N GLN A 290 -21.61 -6.45 2.30
CA GLN A 290 -20.55 -6.97 1.44
C GLN A 290 -19.19 -6.33 1.79
N LEU A 291 -19.16 -5.01 2.07
CA LEU A 291 -17.99 -4.21 2.46
C LEU A 291 -16.66 -4.72 1.85
N ASP A 292 -16.61 -4.83 0.53
CA ASP A 292 -15.48 -5.42 -0.18
C ASP A 292 -14.61 -4.40 -0.92
N PHE A 293 -14.95 -3.12 -0.77
CA PHE A 293 -14.26 -1.97 -1.36
C PHE A 293 -14.36 -1.90 -2.88
N ARG A 294 -15.33 -2.61 -3.47
CA ARG A 294 -15.65 -2.60 -4.92
C ARG A 294 -16.93 -1.82 -5.19
N PHE A 295 -17.15 -1.54 -6.48
CA PHE A 295 -18.34 -0.82 -6.98
C PHE A 295 -19.28 -1.75 -7.77
N ASP A 296 -19.24 -3.05 -7.46
CA ASP A 296 -19.98 -4.10 -8.18
C ASP A 296 -21.37 -4.39 -7.59
N HIS A 297 -21.69 -3.83 -6.42
CA HIS A 297 -22.98 -3.99 -5.73
C HIS A 297 -23.57 -2.62 -5.33
N ASP A 298 -24.84 -2.65 -4.90
CA ASP A 298 -25.54 -1.50 -4.35
C ASP A 298 -25.36 -1.40 -2.83
N GLY A 299 -25.31 -0.16 -2.33
CA GLY A 299 -25.34 0.06 -0.89
C GLY A 299 -26.72 -0.22 -0.29
N PRO A 300 -26.80 -0.45 1.02
CA PRO A 300 -28.06 -0.75 1.70
C PRO A 300 -29.00 0.46 1.69
N SER A 301 -30.31 0.19 1.74
CA SER A 301 -31.31 1.19 2.15
C SER A 301 -31.23 1.44 3.66
N ILE A 302 -31.80 2.55 4.12
CA ILE A 302 -31.88 2.87 5.55
C ILE A 302 -33.19 2.31 6.09
N ARG A 303 -33.14 1.30 6.95
CA ARG A 303 -34.34 0.75 7.61
C ARG A 303 -34.85 1.71 8.68
N LEU A 304 -36.09 2.17 8.56
CA LEU A 304 -36.76 2.99 9.57
C LEU A 304 -37.30 2.09 10.70
N LEU A 305 -37.25 2.58 11.94
CA LEU A 305 -37.74 1.83 13.10
C LEU A 305 -39.19 2.19 13.45
N PRO A 306 -39.95 1.28 14.10
CA PRO A 306 -41.25 1.62 14.65
C PRO A 306 -41.16 2.82 15.60
N GLY A 307 -42.05 3.80 15.43
CA GLY A 307 -42.03 5.04 16.22
C GLY A 307 -40.98 6.07 15.78
N SER A 308 -40.33 5.85 14.63
CA SER A 308 -39.41 6.82 14.04
C SER A 308 -40.06 8.19 13.86
N ARG A 309 -39.25 9.24 14.07
CA ARG A 309 -39.64 10.61 13.74
C ARG A 309 -39.63 10.86 12.22
N ILE A 310 -38.97 10.00 11.45
CA ILE A 310 -38.92 10.06 9.99
C ILE A 310 -40.27 9.63 9.43
N ARG A 311 -40.91 10.50 8.65
CA ARG A 311 -42.24 10.26 8.06
C ARG A 311 -42.14 9.78 6.62
N GLU A 312 -43.20 9.13 6.15
CA GLU A 312 -43.35 8.75 4.74
C GLU A 312 -43.19 9.97 3.81
N GLY A 313 -42.44 9.80 2.71
CA GLY A 313 -42.13 10.86 1.76
C GLY A 313 -41.09 11.88 2.22
N GLN A 314 -40.60 11.77 3.47
CA GLN A 314 -39.64 12.73 4.00
C GLN A 314 -38.28 12.61 3.31
N LYS A 315 -37.72 13.75 2.93
CA LYS A 315 -36.37 13.87 2.39
C LYS A 315 -35.33 13.98 3.51
N LEU A 316 -34.23 13.27 3.33
CA LEU A 316 -33.14 13.14 4.27
C LEU A 316 -31.81 13.47 3.59
N ARG A 317 -30.86 13.96 4.38
CA ARG A 317 -29.46 14.10 3.98
C ARG A 317 -28.61 13.14 4.78
N VAL A 318 -27.84 12.35 4.06
CA VAL A 318 -27.02 11.28 4.64
C VAL A 318 -25.56 11.57 4.37
N SER A 319 -24.80 11.68 5.47
CA SER A 319 -23.35 11.85 5.46
C SER A 319 -22.70 10.59 6.04
N TYR A 320 -21.62 10.10 5.42
CA TYR A 320 -20.88 8.93 5.89
C TYR A 320 -19.46 8.93 5.30
N TYR A 321 -18.72 7.87 5.56
CA TYR A 321 -17.44 7.63 4.93
C TYR A 321 -17.43 6.25 4.29
N HIS A 322 -16.80 6.13 3.12
CA HIS A 322 -16.68 4.86 2.42
C HIS A 322 -15.22 4.49 2.14
N GLY A 323 -14.94 3.20 2.13
CA GLY A 323 -13.67 2.66 1.65
C GLY A 323 -13.77 2.31 0.18
N PHE A 324 -12.68 2.44 -0.57
CA PHE A 324 -12.59 1.81 -1.88
C PHE A 324 -11.17 1.41 -2.22
N SER A 325 -11.05 0.42 -3.10
CA SER A 325 -9.76 -0.10 -3.54
C SER A 325 -9.18 0.71 -4.69
N ILE A 326 -7.87 0.62 -4.87
CA ILE A 326 -7.15 1.22 -5.99
C ILE A 326 -6.37 0.15 -6.78
N ASN A 327 -5.96 0.51 -7.99
CA ASN A 327 -5.28 -0.33 -8.95
C ASN A 327 -6.07 -1.64 -9.17
N ASP A 328 -5.55 -2.76 -8.68
CA ASP A 328 -6.07 -4.11 -8.82
C ASP A 328 -6.67 -4.68 -7.52
N GLY A 329 -6.95 -3.83 -6.51
CA GLY A 329 -7.53 -4.27 -5.24
C GLY A 329 -6.74 -3.88 -4.00
N GLN A 330 -5.80 -2.94 -4.10
CA GLN A 330 -5.08 -2.43 -2.92
C GLN A 330 -6.04 -1.57 -2.08
N THR A 331 -6.09 -1.82 -0.78
CA THR A 331 -6.84 -1.00 0.17
C THR A 331 -5.90 -0.52 1.27
N THR A 332 -5.77 0.80 1.39
CA THR A 332 -4.97 1.44 2.44
C THR A 332 -5.75 1.50 3.74
N ILE A 333 -5.09 1.22 4.87
CA ILE A 333 -5.68 1.35 6.21
C ILE A 333 -5.66 2.80 6.70
N CYS A 334 -6.49 3.09 7.68
CA CYS A 334 -6.48 4.35 8.39
C CYS A 334 -5.38 4.39 9.46
N MET A 335 -4.47 5.35 9.33
CA MET A 335 -3.39 5.58 10.32
C MET A 335 -3.87 6.33 11.57
N GLY A 336 -5.04 6.94 11.55
CA GLY A 336 -5.59 7.70 12.68
C GLY A 336 -6.29 6.83 13.74
N GLU A 337 -6.63 5.59 13.43
CA GLU A 337 -7.51 4.77 14.26
C GLU A 337 -6.75 3.99 15.35
N PRO A 338 -7.13 4.12 16.64
CA PRO A 338 -6.48 3.41 17.74
C PRO A 338 -6.46 1.88 17.60
N LYS A 339 -7.56 1.30 17.13
CA LYS A 339 -7.72 -0.17 16.99
C LYS A 339 -6.69 -0.78 16.04
N THR A 340 -6.24 -0.03 15.03
CA THR A 340 -5.13 -0.46 14.14
C THR A 340 -3.87 -0.75 14.95
N TYR A 341 -3.54 0.12 15.90
CA TYR A 341 -2.36 0.00 16.76
C TYR A 341 -2.51 -1.11 17.82
N GLU A 342 -3.73 -1.36 18.29
CA GLU A 342 -4.02 -2.48 19.19
C GLU A 342 -3.75 -3.82 18.51
N ILE A 343 -4.23 -4.00 17.27
CA ILE A 343 -3.99 -5.21 16.48
C ILE A 343 -2.49 -5.38 16.23
N TRP A 344 -1.78 -4.36 15.75
CA TRP A 344 -0.35 -4.47 15.51
C TRP A 344 0.45 -4.78 16.79
N ARG A 345 0.09 -4.20 17.93
CA ARG A 345 0.76 -4.51 19.21
C ARG A 345 0.55 -5.96 19.62
N ASP A 346 -0.66 -6.50 19.47
CA ASP A 346 -0.92 -7.92 19.73
C ASP A 346 -0.13 -8.81 18.75
N MET A 347 -0.14 -8.46 17.47
CA MET A 347 0.62 -9.17 16.45
C MET A 347 2.12 -9.14 16.72
N ALA A 348 2.70 -8.01 17.15
CA ALA A 348 4.11 -7.94 17.53
C ALA A 348 4.48 -9.02 18.54
N ARG A 349 3.64 -9.21 19.58
CA ARG A 349 3.84 -10.21 20.63
C ARG A 349 3.75 -11.63 20.08
N ARG A 350 2.68 -11.95 19.34
CA ARG A 350 2.46 -13.30 18.81
C ARG A 350 3.51 -13.71 17.77
N MET A 351 3.84 -12.80 16.86
CA MET A 351 4.88 -13.03 15.85
C MET A 351 6.24 -13.26 16.50
N HIS A 352 6.59 -12.44 17.48
CA HIS A 352 7.87 -12.59 18.18
C HIS A 352 7.91 -13.89 18.99
N ALA A 353 6.81 -14.27 19.66
CA ALA A 353 6.73 -15.57 20.33
C ALA A 353 6.89 -16.76 19.38
N ALA A 354 6.34 -16.67 18.17
CA ALA A 354 6.40 -17.77 17.20
C ALA A 354 7.76 -17.88 16.46
N ALA A 355 8.36 -16.76 16.08
CA ALA A 355 9.54 -16.75 15.21
C ALA A 355 10.80 -16.12 15.84
N ALA A 356 10.66 -15.31 16.89
CA ALA A 356 11.71 -14.57 17.58
C ALA A 356 12.79 -13.94 16.65
N PRO A 357 12.40 -13.27 15.54
CA PRO A 357 13.38 -12.80 14.57
C PRO A 357 14.17 -11.60 15.14
N PRO A 358 15.46 -11.48 14.78
CA PRO A 358 16.29 -10.35 15.19
C PRO A 358 16.01 -9.09 14.37
N ARG A 359 15.40 -9.23 13.18
CA ARG A 359 15.17 -8.16 12.22
C ARG A 359 13.79 -8.22 11.59
N TYR A 360 13.23 -7.04 11.28
CA TYR A 360 11.93 -6.88 10.63
C TYR A 360 12.03 -5.83 9.51
N VAL A 361 11.19 -5.95 8.47
CA VAL A 361 10.93 -4.90 7.48
C VAL A 361 9.47 -4.48 7.56
N LEU A 362 9.22 -3.18 7.72
CA LEU A 362 7.89 -2.58 7.71
C LEU A 362 7.41 -2.39 6.26
N SER A 363 6.23 -2.92 5.95
CA SER A 363 5.55 -2.81 4.64
C SER A 363 4.70 -1.55 4.50
N MET A 364 5.28 -0.40 4.88
CA MET A 364 4.62 0.91 4.83
C MET A 364 4.88 1.64 3.51
N ASP A 365 4.99 0.88 2.42
CA ASP A 365 5.11 1.34 1.05
C ASP A 365 3.75 1.72 0.45
N GLU A 366 3.78 2.59 -0.55
CA GLU A 366 2.66 2.89 -1.44
C GLU A 366 1.34 3.26 -0.73
N MET A 367 1.42 4.15 0.26
CA MET A 367 0.28 4.71 1.01
C MET A 367 -0.55 5.67 0.15
N ARG A 368 -1.23 5.13 -0.86
CA ARG A 368 -1.91 5.85 -1.94
C ARG A 368 -3.25 6.48 -1.55
N SER A 369 -3.70 6.28 -0.30
CA SER A 369 -4.85 6.95 0.29
C SER A 369 -4.55 7.32 1.74
N GLY A 370 -5.07 8.43 2.24
CA GLY A 370 -4.85 8.88 3.61
C GLY A 370 -5.34 10.31 3.84
N GLY A 371 -5.63 10.66 5.09
CA GLY A 371 -5.96 12.04 5.47
C GLY A 371 -7.40 12.47 5.23
N THR A 372 -8.31 11.54 4.92
CA THR A 372 -9.67 11.86 4.46
C THR A 372 -10.74 11.63 5.54
N CYS A 373 -10.57 10.67 6.44
CA CYS A 373 -11.55 10.41 7.49
C CYS A 373 -11.42 11.35 8.70
N ALA A 374 -12.42 11.40 9.59
CA ALA A 374 -12.42 12.31 10.73
C ALA A 374 -11.29 12.04 11.74
N ALA A 375 -10.76 10.81 11.82
CA ALA A 375 -9.60 10.50 12.66
C ALA A 375 -8.28 11.12 12.13
N CYS A 376 -8.23 11.44 10.84
CA CYS A 376 -7.04 11.99 10.17
C CYS A 376 -7.21 13.47 9.78
N LYS A 377 -8.45 13.95 9.66
CA LYS A 377 -8.78 15.29 9.13
C LYS A 377 -8.10 16.39 9.94
N GLY A 378 -7.50 17.36 9.24
CA GLY A 378 -6.78 18.47 9.83
C GLY A 378 -5.36 18.15 10.31
N ARG A 379 -4.94 16.88 10.25
CA ARG A 379 -3.56 16.49 10.57
C ARG A 379 -2.66 16.62 9.35
N ASN A 380 -1.39 16.96 9.59
CA ASN A 380 -0.35 16.85 8.56
C ASN A 380 -0.10 15.36 8.25
N ILE A 381 -0.26 14.96 6.99
CA ILE A 381 -0.19 13.54 6.61
C ILE A 381 1.24 12.98 6.67
N ALA A 382 2.26 13.79 6.37
CA ALA A 382 3.67 13.40 6.51
C ALA A 382 4.01 13.08 7.98
N GLN A 383 3.56 13.92 8.91
CA GLN A 383 3.71 13.69 10.34
C GLN A 383 2.91 12.46 10.80
N LEU A 384 1.64 12.33 10.38
CA LEU A 384 0.80 11.16 10.72
C LEU A 384 1.46 9.85 10.28
N PHE A 385 2.02 9.82 9.07
CA PHE A 385 2.75 8.66 8.56
C PHE A 385 3.97 8.33 9.40
N GLY A 386 4.82 9.32 9.70
CA GLY A 386 6.02 9.10 10.52
C GLY A 386 5.70 8.67 11.95
N GLU A 387 4.64 9.20 12.56
CA GLU A 387 4.15 8.74 13.86
C GLU A 387 3.66 7.29 13.81
N CYS A 388 2.94 6.91 12.75
CA CYS A 388 2.48 5.54 12.54
C CYS A 388 3.67 4.56 12.46
N VAL A 389 4.67 4.87 11.63
CA VAL A 389 5.93 4.11 11.51
C VAL A 389 6.67 4.06 12.83
N THR A 390 6.75 5.17 13.56
CA THR A 390 7.41 5.24 14.88
C THR A 390 6.73 4.33 15.89
N ARG A 391 5.39 4.28 15.91
CA ARG A 391 4.64 3.37 16.80
C ARG A 391 4.88 1.91 16.44
N GLN A 392 4.88 1.56 15.16
CA GLN A 392 5.22 0.20 14.71
C GLN A 392 6.64 -0.22 15.14
N PHE A 393 7.62 0.68 14.96
CA PHE A 393 9.00 0.47 15.43
C PHE A 393 9.05 0.21 16.94
N GLN A 394 8.34 1.04 17.73
CA GLN A 394 8.28 0.90 19.18
C GLN A 394 7.65 -0.42 19.61
N MET A 395 6.55 -0.84 18.99
CA MET A 395 5.90 -2.13 19.30
C MET A 395 6.82 -3.33 19.07
N LEU A 396 7.65 -3.30 18.01
CA LEU A 396 8.65 -4.34 17.77
C LEU A 396 9.78 -4.30 18.82
N ARG A 397 10.17 -3.11 19.28
CA ARG A 397 11.17 -2.94 20.34
C ARG A 397 10.65 -3.30 21.73
N GLU A 398 9.36 -3.18 21.98
CA GLU A 398 8.72 -3.64 23.22
C GLU A 398 8.89 -5.16 23.40
N VAL A 399 8.77 -5.93 22.32
CA VAL A 399 8.91 -7.40 22.36
C VAL A 399 10.35 -7.87 22.20
N ASN A 400 11.19 -7.09 21.52
CA ASN A 400 12.63 -7.32 21.40
C ASN A 400 13.39 -5.98 21.41
N PRO A 401 13.98 -5.58 22.55
CA PRO A 401 14.70 -4.32 22.67
C PRO A 401 15.87 -4.14 21.70
N LYS A 402 16.37 -5.22 21.08
CA LYS A 402 17.46 -5.21 20.10
C LYS A 402 16.99 -5.40 18.66
N ALA A 403 15.68 -5.39 18.39
CA ALA A 403 15.13 -5.62 17.06
C ALA A 403 15.70 -4.61 16.04
N ASP A 404 16.35 -5.10 14.99
CA ASP A 404 16.75 -4.24 13.88
C ASP A 404 15.55 -4.04 12.95
N VAL A 405 15.13 -2.80 12.73
CA VAL A 405 13.89 -2.51 11.98
C VAL A 405 14.23 -1.70 10.74
N TRP A 406 13.71 -2.15 9.61
CA TRP A 406 13.89 -1.56 8.29
C TRP A 406 12.52 -1.18 7.70
N ILE A 407 12.48 -0.31 6.69
CA ILE A 407 11.25 0.11 6.00
C ILE A 407 11.52 0.32 4.51
N TRP A 408 10.54 0.08 3.65
CA TRP A 408 10.60 0.52 2.25
C TRP A 408 10.64 2.05 2.14
N SER A 409 11.51 2.56 1.27
CA SER A 409 11.88 3.98 1.28
C SER A 409 10.84 4.95 0.74
N ASP A 410 9.93 4.49 -0.11
CA ASP A 410 9.23 5.33 -1.09
C ASP A 410 8.40 6.44 -0.45
N MET A 411 7.70 6.13 0.65
CA MET A 411 6.89 7.10 1.39
C MET A 411 7.74 8.05 2.25
N LEU A 412 9.05 7.83 2.35
CA LEU A 412 10.05 8.66 3.04
C LEU A 412 11.01 9.38 2.08
N ASP A 413 10.92 9.11 0.78
CA ASP A 413 11.87 9.61 -0.23
C ASP A 413 11.23 10.69 -1.11
N PRO A 414 11.70 11.96 -1.04
CA PRO A 414 11.18 13.04 -1.86
C PRO A 414 11.50 12.85 -3.36
N ASN A 415 12.45 11.97 -3.70
CA ASN A 415 12.74 11.60 -5.09
C ASN A 415 11.80 10.49 -5.59
N HIS A 416 10.84 10.05 -4.76
CA HIS A 416 9.94 8.94 -5.04
C HIS A 416 8.47 9.28 -4.71
N ASN A 417 7.90 8.71 -3.64
CA ASN A 417 6.47 8.84 -3.30
C ASN A 417 6.20 9.86 -2.18
N ALA A 418 7.22 10.40 -1.50
CA ALA A 418 7.05 11.41 -0.45
C ALA A 418 6.86 12.82 -1.04
N ARG A 419 5.70 13.05 -1.66
CA ARG A 419 5.36 14.28 -2.39
C ARG A 419 3.87 14.60 -2.34
N ASP A 420 3.51 15.77 -2.86
CA ASP A 420 2.15 16.22 -3.01
C ASP A 420 1.40 15.43 -4.10
N LYS A 421 0.06 15.55 -4.08
CA LYS A 421 -0.84 14.95 -5.08
C LYS A 421 -0.59 13.45 -5.32
N TYR A 422 -0.13 12.73 -4.30
CA TYR A 422 0.09 11.29 -4.37
C TYR A 422 -1.25 10.56 -4.31
N TYR A 423 -1.73 10.08 -5.46
CA TYR A 423 -2.99 9.34 -5.60
C TYR A 423 -4.16 10.06 -4.90
N LEU A 424 -4.79 9.42 -3.92
CA LEU A 424 -6.02 9.85 -3.26
C LEU A 424 -5.76 10.43 -1.85
N VAL A 425 -4.50 10.69 -1.54
CA VAL A 425 -4.09 11.29 -0.27
C VAL A 425 -4.55 12.74 -0.17
N ASN A 426 -5.22 13.08 0.92
CA ASN A 426 -5.54 14.46 1.25
C ASN A 426 -4.41 15.05 2.10
N GLY A 427 -3.37 15.55 1.42
CA GLY A 427 -2.18 16.12 2.03
C GLY A 427 -0.93 15.92 1.17
N ASP A 428 0.22 16.18 1.79
CA ASP A 428 1.55 16.08 1.19
C ASP A 428 2.45 15.24 2.12
N TYR A 429 3.10 14.22 1.56
CA TYR A 429 4.05 13.38 2.29
C TYR A 429 5.46 13.97 2.39
N THR A 430 5.73 15.11 1.73
CA THR A 430 7.00 15.82 1.83
C THR A 430 7.36 16.06 3.29
N GLY A 431 8.59 15.69 3.67
CA GLY A 431 9.09 15.82 5.03
C GLY A 431 8.77 14.66 5.96
N SER A 432 8.10 13.60 5.49
CA SER A 432 7.73 12.43 6.31
C SER A 432 8.93 11.78 7.03
N TRP A 433 10.11 11.79 6.40
CA TRP A 433 11.37 11.31 6.97
C TRP A 433 11.85 12.05 8.21
N ASN A 434 11.31 13.24 8.51
CA ASN A 434 11.65 13.99 9.71
C ASN A 434 10.97 13.42 10.97
N HIS A 435 9.99 12.53 10.79
CA HIS A 435 9.11 12.06 11.85
C HIS A 435 9.29 10.56 12.18
N VAL A 436 10.37 9.94 11.70
CA VAL A 436 10.69 8.52 11.95
C VAL A 436 11.95 8.34 12.82
N PRO A 437 12.12 7.19 13.51
CA PRO A 437 13.28 6.95 14.35
C PRO A 437 14.58 6.95 13.54
N ARG A 438 15.64 7.60 14.04
CA ARG A 438 16.94 7.68 13.35
C ARG A 438 17.65 6.33 13.19
N GLU A 439 17.32 5.36 14.04
CA GLU A 439 17.85 3.99 13.97
C GLU A 439 17.27 3.14 12.83
N LEU A 440 16.15 3.59 12.24
CA LEU A 440 15.44 2.86 11.19
C LEU A 440 16.34 2.66 9.97
N GLY A 441 16.42 1.42 9.47
CA GLY A 441 17.06 1.14 8.20
C GLY A 441 16.14 1.41 7.01
N ILE A 442 16.68 1.91 5.90
CA ILE A 442 15.90 2.29 4.71
C ILE A 442 16.18 1.34 3.55
N VAL A 443 15.14 0.76 2.98
CA VAL A 443 15.20 -0.12 1.80
C VAL A 443 14.83 0.69 0.55
N ALA A 444 15.84 1.22 -0.14
CA ALA A 444 15.68 1.99 -1.37
C ALA A 444 15.40 1.09 -2.56
N TRP A 445 14.35 1.35 -3.35
CA TRP A 445 13.94 0.42 -4.41
C TRP A 445 13.66 1.05 -5.78
N TYR A 446 13.69 2.39 -5.91
CA TYR A 446 13.47 3.05 -7.19
C TYR A 446 14.77 3.19 -7.99
N TYR A 447 14.98 2.28 -8.95
CA TYR A 447 16.24 2.17 -9.69
C TYR A 447 16.65 3.48 -10.37
N GLU A 448 15.72 4.15 -11.05
CA GLU A 448 15.95 5.37 -11.83
C GLU A 448 16.35 6.55 -10.94
N ARG A 449 16.01 6.50 -9.64
CA ARG A 449 16.28 7.57 -8.68
C ARG A 449 17.35 7.21 -7.66
N ARG A 450 17.93 6.00 -7.71
CA ARG A 450 18.92 5.50 -6.74
C ARG A 450 20.07 6.45 -6.44
N ALA A 451 20.59 7.15 -7.45
CA ALA A 451 21.70 8.11 -7.33
C ALA A 451 21.30 9.40 -6.60
N LEU A 452 20.00 9.65 -6.41
CA LEU A 452 19.46 10.74 -5.59
C LEU A 452 19.03 10.23 -4.21
N SER A 453 18.29 9.12 -4.18
CA SER A 453 17.71 8.54 -2.97
C SER A 453 18.75 8.05 -1.97
N LEU A 454 19.76 7.30 -2.42
CA LEU A 454 20.78 6.75 -1.52
C LEU A 454 21.60 7.86 -0.83
N PRO A 455 22.15 8.86 -1.54
CA PRO A 455 22.82 9.99 -0.88
C PRO A 455 21.89 10.81 0.01
N PHE A 456 20.61 10.96 -0.35
CA PHE A 456 19.63 11.69 0.47
C PHE A 456 19.50 11.06 1.86
N PHE A 457 19.20 9.76 1.94
CA PHE A 457 19.08 9.08 3.24
C PHE A 457 20.39 9.01 4.00
N SER A 458 21.50 8.78 3.31
CA SER A 458 22.84 8.75 3.91
C SER A 458 23.22 10.07 4.57
N LYS A 459 22.95 11.22 3.92
CA LYS A 459 23.18 12.57 4.48
C LYS A 459 22.36 12.84 5.74
N LEU A 460 21.20 12.20 5.88
CA LEU A 460 20.34 12.27 7.06
C LEU A 460 20.76 11.30 8.18
N GLY A 461 21.83 10.51 7.95
CA GLY A 461 22.38 9.56 8.90
C GLY A 461 21.74 8.17 8.88
N PHE A 462 20.80 7.90 7.97
CA PHE A 462 20.15 6.59 7.89
C PHE A 462 21.07 5.53 7.29
N ARG A 463 20.88 4.29 7.74
CA ARG A 463 21.47 3.09 7.12
C ARG A 463 20.61 2.68 5.93
N THR A 464 21.23 2.25 4.84
CA THR A 464 20.50 1.91 3.61
C THR A 464 20.83 0.52 3.10
N ILE A 465 19.84 -0.14 2.51
CA ILE A 465 20.03 -1.26 1.58
C ILE A 465 19.25 -0.99 0.29
N ALA A 466 19.62 -1.64 -0.81
CA ALA A 466 18.86 -1.58 -2.05
C ALA A 466 17.94 -2.79 -2.24
N GLY A 467 16.67 -2.58 -2.56
CA GLY A 467 15.80 -3.57 -3.21
C GLY A 467 16.08 -3.55 -4.72
N ALA A 468 16.95 -4.45 -5.18
CA ALA A 468 17.77 -4.18 -6.36
C ALA A 468 17.37 -4.92 -7.64
N TYR A 469 16.57 -5.97 -7.55
CA TYR A 469 16.03 -6.68 -8.70
C TYR A 469 14.55 -6.32 -8.88
N TYR A 470 14.04 -6.35 -10.10
CA TYR A 470 12.62 -6.07 -10.38
C TYR A 470 12.17 -6.87 -11.59
N ASP A 471 12.19 -8.20 -11.46
CA ASP A 471 11.68 -9.14 -12.47
C ASP A 471 12.24 -8.96 -13.90
N ALA A 472 13.42 -8.37 -14.01
CA ALA A 472 14.13 -8.13 -15.27
C ALA A 472 14.71 -9.42 -15.86
N ASP A 473 15.14 -9.39 -17.12
CA ASP A 473 15.77 -10.53 -17.78
C ASP A 473 17.30 -10.58 -17.53
N THR A 474 17.87 -9.53 -16.94
CA THR A 474 19.31 -9.41 -16.65
C THR A 474 19.56 -8.88 -15.23
N LEU A 475 20.83 -8.90 -14.81
CA LEU A 475 21.31 -8.33 -13.55
C LEU A 475 21.89 -6.92 -13.71
N ASP A 476 21.54 -6.19 -14.77
CA ASP A 476 22.06 -4.82 -14.98
C ASP A 476 21.55 -3.85 -13.92
N ASN A 477 20.29 -3.99 -13.49
CA ASN A 477 19.73 -3.21 -12.39
C ASN A 477 20.52 -3.44 -11.07
N PRO A 478 20.73 -4.69 -10.61
CA PRO A 478 21.62 -4.97 -9.49
C PRO A 478 23.04 -4.39 -9.61
N ARG A 479 23.68 -4.45 -10.79
CA ARG A 479 25.01 -3.84 -11.01
C ARG A 479 24.98 -2.33 -10.80
N GLY A 480 24.00 -1.65 -11.39
CA GLY A 480 23.81 -0.21 -11.21
C GLY A 480 23.49 0.19 -9.76
N TRP A 481 22.83 -0.68 -8.98
CA TRP A 481 22.66 -0.47 -7.54
C TRP A 481 23.97 -0.61 -6.76
N LEU A 482 24.79 -1.62 -7.07
CA LEU A 482 26.09 -1.82 -6.40
C LEU A 482 27.04 -0.64 -6.62
N GLU A 483 27.06 -0.06 -7.83
CA GLU A 483 27.85 1.13 -8.14
C GLU A 483 27.53 2.30 -7.22
N GLU A 484 26.24 2.57 -6.98
CA GLU A 484 25.81 3.68 -6.13
C GLU A 484 25.93 3.35 -4.64
N LEU A 485 25.64 2.12 -4.22
CA LEU A 485 25.81 1.68 -2.83
C LEU A 485 27.27 1.82 -2.38
N ARG A 486 28.25 1.48 -3.22
CA ARG A 486 29.69 1.59 -2.90
C ARG A 486 30.13 3.03 -2.64
N LYS A 487 29.45 4.00 -3.25
CA LYS A 487 29.69 5.45 -3.06
C LYS A 487 28.94 6.00 -1.85
N THR A 488 27.97 5.27 -1.31
CA THR A 488 27.04 5.76 -0.29
C THR A 488 27.54 5.42 1.11
N PRO A 489 27.87 6.42 1.96
CA PRO A 489 28.19 6.17 3.36
C PRO A 489 27.05 5.46 4.09
N ASN A 490 27.37 4.56 5.01
CA ASN A 490 26.40 3.77 5.79
C ASN A 490 25.48 2.84 4.98
N ALA A 491 25.74 2.65 3.67
CA ALA A 491 25.11 1.55 2.94
C ALA A 491 25.55 0.21 3.53
N GLN A 492 24.59 -0.67 3.78
CA GLN A 492 24.80 -1.94 4.48
C GLN A 492 24.46 -3.16 3.63
N GLY A 493 23.90 -2.99 2.43
CA GLY A 493 23.37 -4.15 1.72
C GLY A 493 22.58 -3.94 0.47
N ILE A 494 22.17 -5.08 -0.07
CA ILE A 494 21.43 -5.24 -1.31
C ILE A 494 20.57 -6.48 -1.22
N MET A 495 19.41 -6.45 -1.86
CA MET A 495 18.38 -7.50 -1.79
C MET A 495 17.87 -7.85 -3.18
N TYR A 496 17.76 -9.15 -3.47
CA TYR A 496 17.06 -9.66 -4.64
C TYR A 496 15.54 -9.59 -4.42
N THR A 497 14.86 -8.68 -5.12
CA THR A 497 13.42 -8.45 -5.00
C THR A 497 12.69 -8.92 -6.26
N THR A 498 11.89 -9.98 -6.15
CA THR A 498 11.02 -10.42 -7.25
C THR A 498 9.56 -10.37 -6.81
N TRP A 499 8.69 -9.93 -7.72
CA TRP A 499 7.24 -9.85 -7.55
C TRP A 499 6.52 -10.83 -8.48
N LEU A 500 7.20 -11.32 -9.53
CA LEU A 500 6.71 -12.33 -10.48
C LEU A 500 7.27 -13.73 -10.22
N ASN A 501 7.95 -13.95 -9.08
CA ASN A 501 8.64 -15.20 -8.75
C ASN A 501 9.72 -15.62 -9.77
N LYS A 502 10.37 -14.64 -10.42
CA LYS A 502 11.53 -14.88 -11.29
C LYS A 502 12.78 -15.06 -10.43
N TYR A 503 13.09 -16.30 -10.09
CA TYR A 503 14.28 -16.67 -9.29
C TYR A 503 15.41 -17.29 -10.11
N GLU A 504 15.27 -17.36 -11.44
CA GLU A 504 16.28 -17.96 -12.33
C GLU A 504 17.66 -17.31 -12.18
N LEU A 505 17.72 -16.01 -11.89
CA LEU A 505 18.97 -15.26 -11.71
C LEU A 505 19.44 -15.16 -10.25
N LEU A 506 18.82 -15.91 -9.32
CA LEU A 506 19.13 -15.78 -7.90
C LEU A 506 20.57 -16.22 -7.57
N ALA A 507 21.06 -17.28 -8.22
CA ALA A 507 22.42 -17.77 -8.01
C ALA A 507 23.45 -16.75 -8.50
N GLU A 508 23.29 -16.27 -9.73
CA GLU A 508 24.15 -15.26 -10.35
C GLU A 508 24.11 -13.95 -9.58
N PHE A 509 22.95 -13.56 -9.05
CA PHE A 509 22.86 -12.40 -8.16
C PHE A 509 23.68 -12.60 -6.88
N GLY A 510 23.56 -13.75 -6.22
CA GLY A 510 24.35 -14.07 -5.02
C GLY A 510 25.86 -13.97 -5.28
N GLN A 511 26.31 -14.53 -6.41
CA GLN A 511 27.71 -14.44 -6.84
C GLN A 511 28.14 -13.01 -7.16
N LEU A 512 27.26 -12.19 -7.74
CA LEU A 512 27.53 -10.79 -8.05
C LEU A 512 27.74 -9.96 -6.78
N VAL A 513 26.94 -10.19 -5.73
CA VAL A 513 26.96 -9.37 -4.51
C VAL A 513 27.93 -9.87 -3.43
N SER A 514 28.54 -11.04 -3.65
CA SER A 514 29.49 -11.68 -2.73
C SER A 514 30.95 -11.53 -3.18
N LYS A 515 31.23 -10.65 -4.13
CA LYS A 515 32.56 -10.35 -4.69
C LYS A 515 33.07 -8.96 -4.34
#